data_AF-A0A3B0W911-F1
#
_entry.id   AF-A0A3B0W911-F1
#
_cell.length_a   1.000
_cell.length_b   1.000
_cell.length_c   1.000
_cell.angle_alpha   90.00
_cell.angle_beta   90.00
_cell.angle_gamma   90.00
#
_symmetry.space_group_name_H-M   'P 1'
#
loop_
_entity.id
_entity.type
_entity.pdbx_description
1 polymer ?
#
loop_
_entity_poly.entity_id
_entity_poly.type
_entity_poly.pdbx_seq_one_letter_code
_entity_poly.pdbx_strand_id
1 'polypeptide(L)'
;MLINTFQFPIKGTYYYGAGLALESEWLSKNTQLMLSTEPDNPYDEHAIQIWCRNPEKNSTSKLLLGYVPRALAKQLSPYLKMGLKQNNPLHIHVIHKAKSGKYIEIDCQMQLNLSWLNMLKIQWLVFWIRQQHMFTYFKKQFKSPFKK
;
A
#
# COMPACT_ATOMS: atom_id res chain seq x y z
N MET A 1 9.69 -12.04 -5.34
CA MET A 1 9.19 -10.96 -4.46
C MET A 1 7.71 -10.77 -4.79
N LEU A 2 6.79 -11.09 -3.87
CA LEU A 2 5.36 -10.86 -4.11
C LEU A 2 5.08 -9.37 -3.91
N ILE A 3 4.79 -8.68 -5.01
CA ILE A 3 4.33 -7.29 -4.99
C ILE A 3 2.82 -7.35 -4.79
N ASN A 4 2.35 -6.97 -3.60
CA ASN A 4 0.92 -6.83 -3.36
C ASN A 4 0.47 -5.52 -4.01
N THR A 5 -0.36 -5.65 -5.03
CA THR A 5 -0.89 -4.52 -5.77
C THR A 5 -2.35 -4.35 -5.40
N PHE A 6 -2.76 -3.13 -5.09
CA PHE A 6 -4.17 -2.82 -4.84
C PHE A 6 -4.51 -1.45 -5.40
N GLN A 7 -5.78 -1.30 -5.72
CA GLN A 7 -6.35 -0.12 -6.35
C GLN A 7 -7.32 0.54 -5.38
N PHE A 8 -7.36 1.86 -5.40
CA PHE A 8 -8.29 2.62 -4.59
C PHE A 8 -8.54 4.02 -5.19
N PRO A 9 -9.73 4.58 -4.97
CA PRO A 9 -10.04 5.95 -5.37
C PRO A 9 -9.41 6.96 -4.41
N ILE A 10 -8.98 8.11 -4.94
CA ILE A 10 -8.65 9.28 -4.13
C ILE A 10 -9.96 9.87 -3.57
N LYS A 11 -10.00 10.14 -2.26
CA LYS A 11 -11.15 10.77 -1.61
C LYS A 11 -10.95 12.27 -1.45
N GLY A 12 -12.06 13.00 -1.49
CA GLY A 12 -12.07 14.45 -1.33
C GLY A 12 -11.57 15.24 -2.53
N THR A 13 -11.43 14.61 -3.71
CA THR A 13 -10.95 15.23 -4.95
C THR A 13 -11.63 16.55 -5.30
N TYR A 14 -12.92 16.69 -4.98
CA TYR A 14 -13.69 17.92 -5.17
C TYR A 14 -13.17 19.13 -4.36
N TYR A 15 -12.63 18.90 -3.16
CA TYR A 15 -12.27 19.96 -2.23
C TYR A 15 -10.84 20.47 -2.39
N TYR A 16 -10.01 19.78 -3.17
CA TYR A 16 -8.58 20.07 -3.29
C TYR A 16 -8.18 20.34 -4.75
N GLY A 17 -6.88 20.34 -5.03
CA GLY A 17 -6.30 20.70 -6.32
C GLY A 17 -6.48 19.65 -7.43
N ALA A 18 -7.35 18.66 -7.27
CA ALA A 18 -7.55 17.62 -8.30
C ALA A 18 -8.11 18.20 -9.60
N GLY A 19 -9.03 19.16 -9.52
CA GLY A 19 -9.58 19.83 -10.70
C GLY A 19 -8.52 20.58 -11.50
N LEU A 20 -7.71 21.37 -10.80
CA LEU A 20 -6.58 22.10 -11.37
C LEU A 20 -5.52 21.15 -11.94
N ALA A 21 -5.20 20.06 -11.24
CA ALA A 21 -4.23 19.08 -11.72
C ALA A 21 -4.70 18.36 -13.01
N LEU A 22 -6.01 18.21 -13.20
CA LEU A 22 -6.59 17.67 -14.43
C LEU A 22 -6.61 18.70 -15.56
N GLU A 23 -6.99 19.94 -15.27
CA GLU A 23 -7.06 21.05 -16.22
C GLU A 23 -5.68 21.45 -16.75
N SER A 24 -4.67 21.45 -15.87
CA SER A 24 -3.27 21.74 -16.22
C SER A 24 -2.51 20.53 -16.75
N GLU A 25 -3.18 19.39 -16.98
CA GLU A 25 -2.57 18.14 -17.48
C GLU A 25 -1.42 17.57 -16.61
N TRP A 26 -1.38 17.88 -15.32
CA TRP A 26 -0.38 17.32 -14.39
C TRP A 26 -0.57 15.82 -14.15
N LEU A 27 -1.80 15.35 -14.34
CA LEU A 27 -2.18 13.96 -14.16
C LEU A 27 -2.37 13.29 -15.51
N SER A 28 -1.61 12.22 -15.75
CA SER A 28 -1.78 11.28 -16.84
C SER A 28 -1.77 9.86 -16.29
N LYS A 29 -2.05 8.88 -17.14
CA LYS A 29 -1.93 7.48 -16.73
C LYS A 29 -0.47 7.20 -16.36
N ASN A 30 -0.26 6.52 -15.25
CA ASN A 30 1.05 6.23 -14.64
C ASN A 30 1.77 7.44 -14.02
N THR A 31 1.11 8.60 -13.87
CA THR A 31 1.70 9.71 -13.09
C THR A 31 1.99 9.24 -11.67
N GLN A 32 3.23 9.42 -11.22
CA GLN A 32 3.64 9.10 -9.86
C GLN A 32 3.08 10.12 -8.87
N LEU A 33 2.49 9.62 -7.79
CA LEU A 33 1.96 10.43 -6.70
C LEU A 33 2.84 10.30 -5.47
N MET A 34 2.69 11.24 -4.54
CA MET A 34 3.37 11.24 -3.25
C MET A 34 2.37 11.08 -2.13
N LEU A 35 2.74 10.31 -1.10
CA LEU A 35 1.98 10.16 0.12
C LEU A 35 2.62 10.98 1.24
N SER A 36 1.80 11.64 2.05
CA SER A 36 2.25 12.36 3.24
C SER A 36 1.27 12.10 4.38
N THR A 37 1.78 11.71 5.54
CA THR A 37 0.95 11.50 6.74
C THR A 37 0.63 12.83 7.39
N GLU A 38 -0.61 12.99 7.84
CA GLU A 38 -1.08 14.15 8.60
C GLU A 38 -1.54 13.69 10.00
N PRO A 39 -0.60 13.43 10.94
CA PRO A 39 -0.94 12.87 12.24
C PRO A 39 -1.77 13.82 13.11
N ASP A 40 -1.64 15.13 12.89
CA ASP A 40 -2.32 16.18 13.66
C ASP A 40 -3.73 16.51 13.10
N ASN A 41 -4.25 15.69 12.18
CA ASN A 41 -5.56 15.90 11.60
C ASN A 41 -6.66 15.71 12.67
N PRO A 42 -7.56 16.70 12.88
CA PRO A 42 -8.54 16.67 13.97
C PRO A 42 -9.64 15.62 13.79
N TYR A 43 -9.80 15.05 12.59
CA TYR A 43 -10.85 14.08 12.27
C TYR A 43 -10.32 12.63 12.16
N ASP A 44 -9.04 12.46 11.79
CA ASP A 44 -8.43 11.15 11.57
C ASP A 44 -6.91 11.18 11.76
N GLU A 45 -6.42 10.67 12.89
CA GLU A 45 -4.97 10.58 13.23
C GLU A 45 -4.13 9.70 12.27
N HIS A 46 -4.83 8.98 11.39
CA HIS A 46 -4.27 8.13 10.35
C HIS A 46 -4.39 8.75 8.96
N ALA A 47 -4.79 10.03 8.85
CA ALA A 47 -4.96 10.70 7.58
C ALA A 47 -3.67 10.65 6.73
N ILE A 48 -3.84 10.25 5.47
CA ILE A 48 -2.76 10.22 4.47
C ILE A 48 -3.20 11.05 3.28
N GLN A 49 -2.48 12.14 3.07
CA GLN A 49 -2.64 13.04 1.94
C GLN A 49 -1.96 12.46 0.69
N ILE A 50 -2.57 12.71 -0.47
CA ILE A 50 -2.07 12.31 -1.78
C ILE A 50 -1.73 13.58 -2.57
N TRP A 51 -0.46 13.72 -2.93
CA TRP A 51 0.08 14.88 -3.61
C TRP A 51 0.56 14.53 -5.01
N CYS A 52 0.37 15.46 -5.95
CA CYS A 52 0.95 15.42 -7.30
C CYS A 52 1.99 16.53 -7.43
N ARG A 53 3.12 16.24 -8.10
CA ARG A 53 4.11 17.25 -8.46
C ARG A 53 3.83 17.81 -9.84
N ASN A 54 4.16 19.08 -10.04
CA ASN A 54 4.18 19.67 -11.37
C ASN A 54 5.17 18.88 -12.27
N PRO A 55 4.76 18.44 -13.47
CA PRO A 55 5.64 17.76 -14.42
C PRO A 55 6.79 18.62 -14.97
N GLU A 56 6.73 19.95 -14.84
CA GLU A 56 7.80 20.84 -15.29
C GLU A 56 9.10 20.62 -14.51
N LYS A 57 10.22 20.46 -15.24
CA LYS A 57 11.52 20.00 -14.71
C LYS A 57 12.12 20.82 -13.55
N ASN A 58 11.68 22.07 -13.36
CA ASN A 58 12.22 22.98 -12.35
C ASN A 58 11.18 23.43 -11.30
N SER A 59 9.96 22.88 -11.34
CA SER A 59 8.91 23.33 -10.44
C SER A 59 8.93 22.54 -9.13
N THR A 60 8.96 23.26 -8.00
CA THR A 60 8.77 22.69 -6.66
C THR A 60 7.29 22.62 -6.27
N SER A 61 6.39 23.07 -7.16
CA SER A 61 4.96 23.12 -6.92
C SER A 61 4.38 21.72 -6.80
N LYS A 62 3.56 21.54 -5.77
CA LYS A 62 2.78 20.32 -5.53
C LYS A 62 1.34 20.68 -5.28
N LEU A 63 0.42 19.86 -5.78
CA LEU A 63 -1.01 19.99 -5.53
C LEU A 63 -1.48 18.82 -4.68
N LEU A 64 -2.21 19.14 -3.60
CA LEU A 64 -2.95 18.15 -2.84
C LEU A 64 -4.14 17.70 -3.71
N LEU A 65 -4.21 16.41 -4.03
CA LEU A 65 -5.33 15.85 -4.80
C LEU A 65 -6.47 15.42 -3.88
N GLY A 66 -6.15 15.02 -2.66
CA GLY A 66 -7.09 14.47 -1.71
C GLY A 66 -6.41 13.50 -0.77
N TYR A 67 -7.19 12.53 -0.28
CA TYR A 67 -6.78 11.62 0.78
C TYR A 67 -6.96 10.16 0.37
N VAL A 68 -6.15 9.31 0.97
CA VAL A 68 -6.38 7.85 0.95
C VAL A 68 -7.70 7.56 1.67
N PRO A 69 -8.54 6.62 1.18
CA PRO A 69 -9.75 6.20 1.89
C PRO A 69 -9.45 5.80 3.34
N ARG A 70 -10.24 6.31 4.29
CA ARG A 70 -10.00 6.16 5.74
C ARG A 70 -9.71 4.72 6.19
N ALA A 71 -10.47 3.75 5.70
CA ALA A 71 -10.28 2.33 6.04
C ALA A 71 -8.88 1.83 5.64
N LEU A 72 -8.42 2.23 4.46
CA LEU A 72 -7.09 1.91 3.96
C LEU A 72 -6.00 2.73 4.68
N ALA A 73 -6.29 3.99 5.01
CA ALA A 73 -5.35 4.87 5.70
C ALA A 73 -4.98 4.32 7.09
N LYS A 74 -5.96 3.78 7.83
CA LYS A 74 -5.70 3.06 9.10
C LYS A 74 -4.74 1.90 8.94
N GLN A 75 -4.85 1.14 7.85
CA GLN A 75 -3.96 0.01 7.58
C GLN A 75 -2.57 0.48 7.15
N LEU A 76 -2.46 1.57 6.38
CA LEU A 76 -1.20 2.07 5.84
C LEU A 76 -0.39 2.93 6.80
N SER A 77 -1.06 3.65 7.69
CA SER A 77 -0.47 4.62 8.60
C SER A 77 0.68 4.04 9.45
N PRO A 78 0.60 2.82 10.03
CA PRO A 78 1.72 2.22 10.74
C PRO A 78 2.96 2.03 9.86
N TYR A 79 2.79 1.59 8.62
CA TYR A 79 3.92 1.37 7.69
C TYR A 79 4.60 2.68 7.30
N LEU A 80 3.84 3.76 7.16
CA LEU A 80 4.37 5.09 6.88
C LEU A 80 5.07 5.70 8.12
N LYS A 81 4.47 5.54 9.31
CA LYS A 81 4.98 6.06 10.59
C LYS A 81 6.27 5.37 11.04
N MET A 82 6.41 4.06 10.82
CA MET A 82 7.63 3.30 11.16
C MET A 82 8.86 3.69 10.32
N GLY A 83 8.69 4.60 9.38
CA GLY A 83 9.78 5.16 8.59
C GLY A 83 10.08 4.31 7.37
N LEU A 84 9.80 4.88 6.21
CA LEU A 84 10.43 4.56 4.92
C LEU A 84 11.96 4.83 4.93
N LYS A 85 12.66 4.43 6.00
CA LYS A 85 14.13 4.36 6.07
C LYS A 85 14.68 3.08 5.42
N GLN A 86 13.82 2.16 5.00
CA GLN A 86 14.21 0.99 4.22
C GLN A 86 13.67 1.13 2.79
N ASN A 87 14.53 1.57 1.85
CA ASN A 87 14.65 1.23 0.42
C ASN A 87 13.44 0.79 -0.45
N ASN A 88 12.20 0.97 -0.01
CA ASN A 88 10.98 0.61 -0.73
C ASN A 88 10.11 1.86 -0.83
N PRO A 89 10.39 2.74 -1.79
CA PRO A 89 9.44 3.80 -2.12
C PRO A 89 8.07 3.18 -2.40
N LEU A 90 7.04 3.63 -1.69
CA LEU A 90 5.66 3.27 -2.00
C LEU A 90 5.33 3.88 -3.36
N HIS A 91 5.32 3.04 -4.38
CA HIS A 91 4.98 3.46 -5.73
C HIS A 91 3.46 3.50 -5.84
N ILE A 92 2.91 4.70 -5.72
CA ILE A 92 1.53 5.01 -6.06
C ILE A 92 1.51 5.74 -7.41
N HIS A 93 0.65 5.28 -8.31
CA HIS A 93 0.46 5.90 -9.62
C HIS A 93 -1.00 5.94 -10.02
N VAL A 94 -1.34 6.89 -10.88
CA VAL A 94 -2.69 7.05 -11.44
C VAL A 94 -2.95 5.93 -12.44
N ILE A 95 -4.08 5.22 -12.32
CA ILE A 95 -4.52 4.22 -13.30
C ILE A 95 -5.68 4.70 -14.13
N HIS A 96 -6.55 5.53 -13.53
CA HIS A 96 -7.74 6.05 -14.15
C HIS A 96 -8.00 7.47 -13.65
N LYS A 97 -8.52 8.30 -14.55
CA LYS A 97 -8.98 9.66 -14.27
C LYS A 97 -10.23 9.93 -15.11
N ALA A 98 -11.27 10.47 -14.49
CA ALA A 98 -12.47 10.93 -15.14
C ALA A 98 -12.98 12.22 -14.49
N LYS A 99 -13.55 13.10 -15.31
CA LYS A 99 -14.21 14.34 -14.84
C LYS A 99 -15.53 14.48 -15.56
N SER A 100 -16.60 14.62 -14.80
CA SER A 100 -17.95 14.90 -15.30
C SER A 100 -18.54 16.08 -14.52
N GLY A 101 -18.50 17.27 -15.14
CA GLY A 101 -18.84 18.52 -14.48
C GLY A 101 -17.99 18.77 -13.23
N LYS A 102 -18.63 18.76 -12.07
CA LYS A 102 -17.98 18.93 -10.75
C LYS A 102 -17.44 17.62 -10.17
N TYR A 103 -17.86 16.47 -10.71
CA TYR A 103 -17.45 15.17 -10.21
C TYR A 103 -16.08 14.80 -10.78
N ILE A 104 -15.11 14.53 -9.91
CA ILE A 104 -13.74 14.16 -10.27
C ILE A 104 -13.43 12.81 -9.63
N GLU A 105 -13.16 11.83 -10.47
CA GLU A 105 -12.76 10.48 -10.08
C GLU A 105 -11.31 10.25 -10.50
N ILE A 106 -10.48 9.88 -9.54
CA ILE A 106 -9.07 9.53 -9.77
C ILE A 106 -8.82 8.24 -9.01
N ASP A 107 -8.50 7.19 -9.75
CA ASP A 107 -8.10 5.91 -9.15
C ASP A 107 -6.59 5.76 -9.21
N CYS A 108 -6.07 5.22 -8.12
CA CYS A 108 -4.67 4.98 -7.91
C CYS A 108 -4.41 3.50 -7.73
N GLN A 109 -3.23 3.08 -8.14
CA GLN A 109 -2.69 1.77 -7.83
C GLN A 109 -1.44 1.93 -7.01
N MET A 110 -1.36 1.18 -5.91
CA MET A 110 -0.19 1.14 -5.06
C MET A 110 0.41 -0.25 -5.02
N GLN A 111 1.73 -0.29 -5.05
CA GLN A 111 2.53 -1.49 -4.88
C GLN A 111 3.15 -1.51 -3.48
N LEU A 112 2.79 -2.52 -2.69
CA LEU A 112 3.41 -2.80 -1.40
C LEU A 112 4.39 -3.96 -1.53
N ASN A 113 5.63 -3.71 -1.12
CA ASN A 113 6.65 -4.73 -0.98
C ASN A 113 6.82 -5.08 0.50
N LEU A 114 6.07 -6.09 0.96
CA LEU A 114 6.10 -6.57 2.34
C LEU A 114 7.06 -7.76 2.46
N SER A 115 8.37 -7.49 2.48
CA SER A 115 9.40 -8.54 2.59
C SER A 115 9.24 -9.43 3.83
N TRP A 116 8.83 -8.86 4.96
CA TRP A 116 8.56 -9.60 6.21
C TRP A 116 7.43 -10.63 6.06
N LEU A 117 6.45 -10.38 5.20
CA LEU A 117 5.37 -11.34 4.95
C LEU A 117 5.92 -12.61 4.27
N ASN A 118 6.91 -12.45 3.39
CA ASN A 118 7.60 -13.60 2.79
C ASN A 118 8.39 -14.38 3.85
N MET A 119 9.04 -13.67 4.78
CA MET A 119 9.74 -14.31 5.90
C MET A 119 8.80 -15.11 6.81
N LEU A 120 7.62 -14.56 7.14
CA LEU A 120 6.60 -15.28 7.89
C LEU A 120 6.10 -16.53 7.17
N LYS A 121 5.89 -16.47 5.84
CA LYS A 121 5.52 -17.65 5.04
C LYS A 121 6.58 -18.75 5.14
N ILE A 122 7.86 -18.39 5.06
CA ILE A 122 8.97 -19.34 5.22
C ILE A 122 8.96 -19.93 6.63
N GLN A 123 8.81 -19.10 7.67
CA GLN A 123 8.74 -19.58 9.06
C GLN A 123 7.58 -20.55 9.27
N TRP A 124 6.40 -20.25 8.72
CA TRP A 124 5.23 -21.14 8.74
C TRP A 124 5.48 -22.47 8.03
N LEU A 125 6.13 -22.43 6.87
CA LEU A 125 6.48 -23.63 6.11
C LEU A 125 7.49 -24.50 6.89
N VAL A 126 8.51 -23.88 7.49
CA VAL A 126 9.48 -24.57 8.37
C VAL A 126 8.78 -25.19 9.58
N PHE A 127 7.84 -24.46 10.19
CA PHE A 127 7.04 -24.99 11.30
C PHE A 127 6.26 -26.24 10.87
N TRP A 128 5.58 -26.22 9.72
CA TRP A 128 4.86 -27.37 9.20
C TRP A 128 5.75 -28.59 8.92
N ILE A 129 6.91 -28.37 8.29
CA ILE A 129 7.88 -29.45 8.05
C ILE A 129 8.31 -30.10 9.37
N ARG A 130 8.57 -29.30 10.41
CA ARG A 130 8.91 -29.81 11.75
C ARG A 130 7.78 -30.65 12.35
N GLN A 131 6.54 -30.20 12.23
CA GLN A 131 5.38 -30.96 12.71
C GLN A 131 5.25 -32.30 11.96
N GLN A 132 5.40 -32.30 10.63
CA GLN A 132 5.33 -33.51 9.83
C GLN A 132 6.44 -34.53 10.20
N HIS A 133 7.66 -34.05 10.44
CA HIS A 133 8.76 -34.91 10.92
C HIS A 133 8.43 -35.51 12.29
N MET A 134 7.93 -34.73 13.24
CA MET A 134 7.49 -35.25 14.54
C MET A 134 6.41 -36.32 14.38
N PHE A 135 5.35 -36.07 13.62
CA PHE A 135 4.30 -37.06 13.39
C PHE A 135 4.81 -38.34 12.72
N THR A 136 5.76 -38.23 11.80
CA THR A 136 6.37 -39.39 11.13
C THR A 136 7.24 -40.19 12.11
N TYR A 137 7.99 -39.51 12.98
CA TYR A 137 8.77 -40.14 14.05
C TYR A 137 7.87 -40.88 15.05
N PHE A 138 6.80 -40.23 15.53
CA PHE A 138 5.81 -40.86 16.40
C PHE A 138 5.16 -42.09 15.74
N LYS A 139 4.75 -42.00 14.47
CA LYS A 139 4.21 -43.16 13.74
C LYS A 139 5.20 -44.33 13.65
N LYS A 140 6.51 -44.06 13.50
CA LYS A 140 7.54 -45.12 13.49
C LYS A 140 7.71 -45.77 14.86
N GLN A 141 7.70 -44.99 15.95
CA GLN A 141 7.78 -45.54 17.31
C GLN A 141 6.57 -46.43 17.64
N PHE A 142 5.35 -46.02 17.30
CA PHE A 142 4.14 -46.80 17.57
C PHE A 142 3.92 -47.98 16.62
N LYS A 143 4.66 -48.07 15.50
CA LYS A 143 4.64 -49.22 14.59
C LYS A 143 5.71 -50.27 14.89
N SER A 144 6.52 -50.12 15.94
CA SER A 144 7.36 -51.20 16.45
C SER A 144 6.48 -52.16 17.26
N PRO A 145 6.07 -53.32 16.71
CA PRO A 145 5.34 -54.28 17.51
C PRO A 145 6.33 -54.90 18.51
N PHE A 146 5.83 -55.23 19.70
CA PHE A 146 6.50 -56.11 20.65
C PHE A 146 7.16 -57.28 19.91
N LYS A 147 8.48 -57.26 19.77
CA LYS A 147 9.25 -58.48 19.50
C LYS A 147 9.24 -59.27 20.81
N LYS A 148 8.30 -60.22 20.91
CA LYS A 148 8.39 -61.35 21.84
C LYS A 148 9.51 -62.28 21.41
#